data_AF-A0A160TY79-F1
#
_entry.id   AF-A0A160TY79-F1
#
_cell.length_a   1.000
_cell.length_b   1.000
_cell.length_c   1.000
_cell.angle_alpha   90.00
_cell.angle_beta   90.00
_cell.angle_gamma   90.00
#
_symmetry.space_group_name_H-M   'P 1'
#
loop_
_entity.id
_entity.type
_entity.pdbx_description
1 polymer ?
#
loop_
_entity_poly.entity_id
_entity_poly.type
_entity_poly.pdbx_seq_one_letter_code
_entity_poly.pdbx_strand_id
1 'polypeptide(L)'
;MGKRNAAKRMKQGSEMNPNIWFEEGARGKGPKLQAIEGGRGWHPDDADPKQEHQRAEGGRTQRYQKTVKPRTENQAELMKAMDDKALVAALGPAGTGKTYLAVCKAVEALQKGKVARIILSRPAVEAGEQIGFLPGAMEDKLAPYLRPLYDALSDRLSPGQLKHMLAEGVIEIAPIGFMRGRTLNNAFIVIDEAQNCTYTQLKMLLTRLGWHSTMVITGDPAQSDLLPEFSGLANAAERLEKLGGASVIRLEGKDVVRHPLVAEMLDVL
;
A
#
# COMPACT_ATOMS: atom_id res chain seq x y z
N MET A 1 7.60 43.42 53.38
CA MET A 1 6.27 42.79 53.50
C MET A 1 5.24 43.71 52.85
N GLY A 2 5.05 43.62 51.53
CA GLY A 2 4.17 44.52 50.76
C GLY A 2 3.07 43.73 50.06
N LYS A 3 1.80 44.03 50.36
CA LYS A 3 0.64 43.38 49.74
C LYS A 3 -0.21 44.38 48.96
N ARG A 4 -0.32 44.09 47.66
CA ARG A 4 -1.51 44.08 46.78
C ARG A 4 -2.31 45.38 46.58
N ASN A 5 -2.37 45.83 45.31
CA ASN A 5 -3.58 45.74 44.49
C ASN A 5 -3.31 46.20 43.03
N ALA A 6 -3.44 45.28 42.07
CA ALA A 6 -3.51 45.60 40.65
C ALA A 6 -4.52 44.67 39.98
N ALA A 7 -5.80 44.92 40.22
CA ALA A 7 -6.90 44.34 39.46
C ALA A 7 -7.38 45.37 38.43
N LYS A 8 -6.79 45.36 37.23
CA LYS A 8 -7.37 45.97 36.03
C LYS A 8 -6.67 45.40 34.79
N ARG A 9 -7.22 44.32 34.22
CA ARG A 9 -6.96 43.95 32.82
C ARG A 9 -8.19 43.26 32.24
N MET A 10 -8.68 43.89 31.16
CA MET A 10 -9.41 43.31 30.03
C MET A 10 -10.73 42.58 30.31
N LYS A 11 -11.83 43.35 30.26
CA LYS A 11 -13.09 42.90 29.67
C LYS A 11 -13.16 43.41 28.24
N GLN A 12 -12.97 42.53 27.27
CA GLN A 12 -13.61 42.60 25.96
C GLN A 12 -13.67 41.18 25.43
N GLY A 13 -14.87 40.60 25.50
CA GLY A 13 -15.16 39.33 24.87
C GLY A 13 -15.19 39.52 23.35
N SER A 14 -14.45 38.67 22.65
CA SER A 14 -14.77 38.28 21.28
C SER A 14 -14.98 36.78 21.32
N GLU A 15 -16.22 36.37 21.17
CA GLU A 15 -16.58 34.97 20.95
C GLU A 15 -15.95 34.55 19.62
N MET A 16 -14.94 33.69 19.67
CA MET A 16 -14.41 33.07 18.46
C MET A 16 -15.41 32.03 17.96
N ASN A 17 -16.00 32.31 16.81
CA ASN A 17 -16.84 31.39 16.07
C ASN A 17 -15.94 30.30 15.43
N PRO A 18 -16.09 29.00 15.74
CA PRO A 18 -15.23 27.94 15.21
C PRO A 18 -15.36 27.71 13.69
N ASN A 19 -16.34 28.32 13.04
CA ASN A 19 -16.68 28.05 11.64
C ASN A 19 -15.90 28.89 10.60
N ILE A 20 -14.98 29.77 11.01
CA ILE A 20 -14.29 30.67 10.08
C ILE A 20 -13.16 29.95 9.29
N TRP A 21 -12.78 28.73 9.69
CA TRP A 21 -11.70 27.97 9.03
C TRP A 21 -12.18 27.05 7.90
N PHE A 22 -13.47 27.04 7.54
CA PHE A 22 -14.02 26.08 6.57
C PHE A 22 -14.47 26.67 5.23
N GLU A 23 -14.40 27.99 4.98
CA GLU A 23 -15.03 28.55 3.77
C GLU A 23 -14.14 29.09 2.65
N GLU A 24 -12.81 29.20 2.77
CA GLU A 24 -12.02 29.70 1.64
C GLU A 24 -10.72 28.92 1.43
N GLY A 25 -10.73 28.06 0.39
CA GLY A 25 -9.50 27.70 -0.32
C GLY A 25 -9.18 26.21 -0.46
N ALA A 26 -10.03 25.42 -1.13
CA ALA A 26 -9.57 24.15 -1.72
C ALA A 26 -10.50 23.61 -2.83
N ARG A 27 -10.91 24.43 -3.81
CA ARG A 27 -11.38 23.88 -5.11
C ARG A 27 -10.17 23.55 -6.00
N GLY A 28 -9.26 22.73 -5.48
CA GLY A 28 -8.32 21.98 -6.32
C GLY A 28 -9.07 20.78 -6.89
N LYS A 29 -9.13 20.63 -8.21
CA LYS A 29 -9.68 19.43 -8.84
C LYS A 29 -8.81 18.23 -8.43
N GLY A 30 -9.24 17.51 -7.39
CA GLY A 30 -8.73 16.16 -7.11
C GLY A 30 -8.96 15.24 -8.31
N PRO A 31 -8.25 14.10 -8.39
CA PRO A 31 -8.45 13.14 -9.47
C PRO A 31 -9.91 12.71 -9.51
N LYS A 32 -10.59 12.92 -10.65
CA LYS A 32 -11.96 12.45 -10.84
C LYS A 32 -11.98 10.93 -10.74
N LEU A 33 -12.50 10.40 -9.63
CA LEU A 33 -12.85 9.00 -9.51
C LEU A 33 -13.96 8.73 -10.51
N GLN A 34 -13.70 7.90 -11.52
CA GLN A 34 -14.75 7.43 -12.42
C GLN A 34 -15.34 6.17 -11.82
N ALA A 35 -16.64 6.20 -11.54
CA ALA A 35 -17.39 4.97 -11.32
C ALA A 35 -17.23 4.11 -12.57
N ILE A 36 -16.88 2.84 -12.38
CA ILE A 36 -16.70 1.87 -13.45
C ILE A 36 -18.03 1.80 -14.24
N GLU A 37 -17.95 1.79 -15.58
CA GLU A 37 -19.15 1.75 -16.43
C GLU A 37 -20.06 0.57 -16.02
N GLY A 38 -21.29 0.88 -15.59
CA GLY A 38 -22.27 -0.10 -15.10
C GLY A 38 -23.11 0.37 -13.89
N GLY A 39 -22.75 1.48 -13.25
CA GLY A 39 -23.57 2.11 -12.20
C GLY A 39 -23.89 1.17 -11.03
N ARG A 40 -25.06 1.35 -10.39
CA ARG A 40 -25.51 0.54 -9.22
C ARG A 40 -25.68 -0.97 -9.49
N GLY A 41 -25.55 -1.40 -10.74
CA GLY A 41 -25.64 -2.81 -11.14
C GLY A 41 -24.29 -3.50 -11.30
N TRP A 42 -23.18 -2.77 -11.26
CA TRP A 42 -21.84 -3.32 -11.46
C TRP A 42 -21.29 -3.95 -10.18
N HIS A 43 -21.08 -5.25 -10.19
CA HIS A 43 -20.36 -5.99 -9.17
C HIS A 43 -18.94 -6.30 -9.67
N PRO A 44 -17.91 -6.28 -8.81
CA PRO A 44 -16.55 -6.56 -9.26
C PRO A 44 -16.29 -7.97 -9.82
N ASP A 45 -17.27 -8.87 -9.71
CA ASP A 45 -17.25 -10.22 -10.29
C ASP A 45 -17.86 -10.26 -11.71
N ASP A 46 -18.54 -9.19 -12.17
CA ASP A 46 -19.19 -9.10 -13.48
C ASP A 46 -18.20 -8.95 -14.65
N ALA A 47 -16.89 -8.84 -14.37
CA ALA A 47 -15.83 -8.79 -15.37
C ALA A 47 -15.59 -10.14 -16.09
N ASP A 48 -16.34 -11.21 -15.76
CA ASP A 48 -16.23 -12.54 -16.38
C ASP A 48 -17.55 -12.94 -17.07
N PRO A 49 -17.65 -12.88 -18.42
CA PRO A 49 -18.86 -13.26 -19.15
C PRO A 49 -19.22 -14.76 -19.05
N LYS A 50 -18.37 -15.59 -18.45
CA LYS A 50 -18.51 -17.06 -18.41
C LYS A 50 -18.94 -17.62 -17.06
N GLN A 51 -19.28 -16.78 -16.07
CA GLN A 51 -19.80 -17.24 -14.78
C GLN A 51 -21.25 -16.80 -14.58
N GLU A 52 -22.19 -17.71 -14.82
CA GLU A 52 -23.59 -17.56 -14.43
C GLU A 52 -23.68 -17.56 -12.89
N HIS A 53 -23.76 -16.37 -12.30
CA HIS A 53 -23.80 -16.23 -10.85
C HIS A 53 -25.21 -16.52 -10.30
N GLN A 54 -25.33 -17.59 -9.50
CA GLN A 54 -26.42 -17.72 -8.54
C GLN A 54 -26.29 -16.57 -7.51
N ARG A 55 -27.12 -15.54 -7.66
CA ARG A 55 -27.25 -14.47 -6.67
C ARG A 55 -27.78 -15.09 -5.38
N ALA A 56 -26.93 -15.24 -4.37
CA ALA A 56 -27.40 -15.54 -3.03
C ALA A 56 -28.20 -14.32 -2.53
N GLU A 57 -29.51 -14.50 -2.34
CA GLU A 57 -30.35 -13.54 -1.64
C GLU A 57 -29.86 -13.43 -0.19
N GLY A 58 -29.26 -12.28 0.17
CA GLY A 58 -28.69 -12.04 1.50
C GLY A 58 -27.26 -11.51 1.44
N GLY A 59 -27.12 -10.23 1.07
CA GLY A 59 -25.86 -9.61 0.67
C GLY A 59 -24.85 -9.36 1.79
N ARG A 60 -23.94 -10.32 2.01
CA ARG A 60 -22.53 -10.08 2.36
C ARG A 60 -21.68 -11.19 1.76
N THR A 61 -21.14 -10.96 0.57
CA THR A 61 -20.21 -11.88 -0.10
C THR A 61 -18.84 -11.83 0.58
N GLN A 62 -18.59 -12.70 1.57
CA GLN A 62 -17.21 -13.08 1.89
C GLN A 62 -16.85 -14.26 1.00
N ARG A 63 -16.03 -14.00 -0.03
CA ARG A 63 -15.53 -15.04 -0.93
C ARG A 63 -14.02 -15.05 -0.92
N TYR A 64 -13.45 -16.17 -0.49
CA TYR A 64 -12.07 -16.55 -0.82
C TYR A 64 -11.96 -16.63 -2.34
N GLN A 65 -11.30 -15.66 -2.99
CA GLN A 65 -11.07 -15.72 -4.43
C GLN A 65 -9.86 -16.61 -4.69
N LYS A 66 -10.07 -17.79 -5.29
CA LYS A 66 -8.99 -18.74 -5.63
C LYS A 66 -7.97 -18.12 -6.60
N THR A 67 -8.39 -17.20 -7.46
CA THR A 67 -7.53 -16.51 -8.42
C THR A 67 -7.88 -15.02 -8.44
N VAL A 68 -6.89 -14.17 -8.16
CA VAL A 68 -7.05 -12.72 -8.28
C VAL A 68 -6.90 -12.34 -9.75
N LYS A 69 -7.87 -11.57 -10.26
CA LYS A 69 -7.87 -11.05 -11.63
C LYS A 69 -7.70 -9.53 -11.61
N PRO A 70 -7.00 -8.94 -12.60
CA PRO A 70 -6.98 -7.49 -12.75
C PRO A 70 -8.38 -7.00 -13.12
N ARG A 71 -8.74 -5.82 -12.63
CA ARG A 71 -10.01 -5.15 -12.93
C ARG A 71 -9.87 -3.98 -13.89
N THR A 72 -8.64 -3.54 -14.14
CA THR A 72 -8.31 -2.51 -15.13
C THR A 72 -7.12 -2.94 -15.98
N GLU A 73 -6.92 -2.25 -17.10
CA GLU A 73 -5.80 -2.51 -18.02
C GLU A 73 -4.44 -2.31 -17.34
N ASN A 74 -4.24 -1.20 -16.59
CA ASN A 74 -2.98 -0.96 -15.87
C ASN A 74 -2.72 -2.01 -14.77
N GLN A 75 -3.77 -2.55 -14.14
CA GLN A 75 -3.61 -3.68 -13.20
C GLN A 75 -3.18 -4.96 -13.94
N ALA A 76 -3.69 -5.19 -15.14
CA ALA A 76 -3.28 -6.33 -15.97
C ALA A 76 -1.82 -6.18 -16.43
N GLU A 77 -1.41 -4.98 -16.84
CA GLU A 77 -0.03 -4.66 -17.16
C GLU A 77 0.90 -4.87 -15.96
N LEU A 78 0.48 -4.43 -14.77
CA LEU A 78 1.22 -4.67 -13.52
C LEU A 78 1.42 -6.16 -13.26
N MET A 79 0.36 -6.96 -13.32
CA MET A 79 0.44 -8.40 -13.09
C MET A 79 1.35 -9.09 -14.12
N LYS A 80 1.28 -8.68 -15.39
CA LYS A 80 2.16 -9.19 -16.46
C LYS A 80 3.61 -8.79 -16.22
N ALA A 81 3.88 -7.54 -15.87
CA ALA A 81 5.23 -7.07 -15.58
C ALA A 81 5.89 -7.87 -14.44
N MET A 82 5.12 -8.26 -13.41
CA MET A 82 5.61 -9.10 -12.32
C MET A 82 5.94 -10.53 -12.74
N ASP A 83 5.34 -11.05 -13.82
CA ASP A 83 5.70 -12.35 -14.39
C ASP A 83 6.95 -12.26 -15.28
N ASP A 84 7.12 -11.15 -16.00
CA ASP A 84 8.12 -11.01 -17.08
C ASP A 84 9.43 -10.33 -16.65
N LYS A 85 9.45 -9.61 -15.51
CA LYS A 85 10.57 -8.76 -15.09
C LYS A 85 11.09 -9.13 -13.71
N ALA A 86 12.40 -8.95 -13.53
CA ALA A 86 13.06 -9.14 -12.23
C ALA A 86 12.81 -7.97 -11.26
N LEU A 87 12.51 -6.78 -11.79
CA LEU A 87 12.24 -5.59 -11.00
C LEU A 87 11.02 -4.85 -11.55
N VAL A 88 10.04 -4.56 -10.69
CA VAL A 88 8.84 -3.80 -11.04
C VAL A 88 8.63 -2.69 -10.02
N ALA A 89 8.39 -1.47 -10.49
CA ALA A 89 7.91 -0.37 -9.66
C ALA A 89 6.44 -0.10 -10.00
N ALA A 90 5.54 -0.30 -9.06
CA ALA A 90 4.12 0.00 -9.19
C ALA A 90 3.80 1.29 -8.41
N LEU A 91 3.54 2.36 -9.16
CA LEU A 91 3.34 3.69 -8.62
C LEU A 91 1.88 4.10 -8.80
N GLY A 92 1.26 4.68 -7.78
CA GLY A 92 -0.05 5.30 -7.95
C GLY A 92 -0.87 5.38 -6.66
N PRO A 93 -2.07 5.95 -6.73
CA PRO A 93 -2.90 6.25 -5.57
C PRO A 93 -3.27 5.06 -4.69
N ALA A 94 -3.64 5.34 -3.44
CA ALA A 94 -4.21 4.34 -2.53
C ALA A 94 -5.53 3.76 -3.08
N GLY A 95 -5.66 2.43 -3.06
CA GLY A 95 -6.84 1.72 -3.57
C GLY A 95 -6.75 1.28 -5.03
N THR A 96 -5.65 1.56 -5.73
CA THR A 96 -5.37 1.03 -7.09
C THR A 96 -4.95 -0.45 -7.12
N GLY A 97 -4.79 -1.07 -5.95
CA GLY A 97 -4.47 -2.49 -5.82
C GLY A 97 -2.97 -2.83 -5.92
N LYS A 98 -2.06 -1.86 -6.08
CA LYS A 98 -0.61 -2.08 -6.26
C LYS A 98 0.00 -3.12 -5.30
N THR A 99 -0.14 -2.90 -4.00
CA THR A 99 0.44 -3.78 -2.95
C THR A 99 -0.30 -5.11 -2.89
N TYR A 100 -1.63 -5.09 -2.96
CA TYR A 100 -2.46 -6.28 -2.92
C TYR A 100 -2.13 -7.24 -4.07
N LEU A 101 -2.09 -6.73 -5.30
CA LEU A 101 -1.75 -7.51 -6.49
C LEU A 101 -0.32 -8.07 -6.40
N ALA A 102 0.64 -7.29 -5.87
CA ALA A 102 1.99 -7.75 -5.65
C ALA A 102 2.07 -8.94 -4.68
N VAL A 103 1.37 -8.86 -3.54
CA VAL A 103 1.29 -9.96 -2.56
C VAL A 103 0.60 -11.18 -3.19
N CYS A 104 -0.46 -10.98 -3.97
CA CYS A 104 -1.15 -12.07 -4.66
C CYS A 104 -0.25 -12.79 -5.66
N LYS A 105 0.53 -12.05 -6.45
CA LYS A 105 1.52 -12.59 -7.38
C LYS A 105 2.66 -13.30 -6.64
N ALA A 106 3.09 -12.79 -5.49
CA ALA A 106 4.09 -13.44 -4.65
C ALA A 106 3.63 -14.82 -4.17
N VAL A 107 2.41 -14.91 -3.64
CA VAL A 107 1.81 -16.19 -3.21
C VAL A 107 1.64 -17.14 -4.37
N GLU A 108 1.18 -16.66 -5.53
CA GLU A 108 1.07 -17.47 -6.74
C GLU A 108 2.43 -18.04 -7.19
N ALA A 109 3.47 -17.20 -7.20
CA ALA A 109 4.82 -17.63 -7.56
C ALA A 109 5.38 -18.68 -6.60
N LEU A 110 5.14 -18.52 -5.30
CA LEU A 110 5.53 -19.49 -4.28
C LEU A 110 4.80 -20.83 -4.46
N GLN A 111 3.47 -20.80 -4.63
CA GLN A 111 2.66 -22.01 -4.83
C GLN A 111 3.01 -22.76 -6.11
N LYS A 112 3.46 -22.05 -7.15
CA LYS A 112 3.95 -22.64 -8.41
C LYS A 112 5.41 -23.11 -8.33
N GLY A 113 6.08 -22.94 -7.20
CA GLY A 113 7.49 -23.29 -7.02
C GLY A 113 8.45 -22.42 -7.85
N LYS A 114 8.00 -21.26 -8.36
CA LYS A 114 8.86 -20.32 -9.10
C LYS A 114 9.87 -19.62 -8.17
N VAL A 115 9.50 -19.46 -6.90
CA VAL A 115 10.35 -18.92 -5.84
C VAL A 115 10.25 -19.83 -4.62
N ALA A 116 11.28 -19.80 -3.76
CA ALA A 116 11.32 -20.58 -2.53
C ALA A 116 10.75 -19.83 -1.32
N ARG A 117 10.69 -18.49 -1.37
CA ARG A 117 10.22 -17.66 -0.26
C ARG A 117 9.62 -16.33 -0.72
N ILE A 118 8.84 -15.72 0.17
CA ILE A 118 8.29 -14.37 0.03
C ILE A 118 8.88 -13.48 1.10
N ILE A 119 9.30 -12.27 0.74
CA ILE A 119 9.80 -11.27 1.67
C ILE A 119 8.97 -10.00 1.48
N LEU A 120 8.20 -9.63 2.49
CA LEU A 120 7.42 -8.39 2.51
C LEU A 120 8.09 -7.41 3.46
N SER A 121 8.31 -6.19 2.98
CA SER A 121 8.97 -5.17 3.77
C SER A 121 8.32 -3.83 3.61
N ARG A 122 8.26 -3.07 4.70
CA ARG A 122 7.70 -1.71 4.76
C ARG A 122 8.65 -0.83 5.57
N PRO A 123 8.88 0.43 5.21
CA PRO A 123 9.66 1.33 6.04
C PRO A 123 8.94 1.54 7.36
N ALA A 124 9.69 1.52 8.46
CA ALA A 124 9.18 2.01 9.73
C ALA A 124 9.17 3.54 9.63
N VAL A 125 7.98 4.10 9.43
CA VAL A 125 7.77 5.54 9.39
C VAL A 125 7.24 5.93 10.75
N GLU A 126 7.97 6.80 11.43
CA GLU A 126 7.48 7.43 12.64
C GLU A 126 6.40 8.44 12.24
N ALA A 127 5.15 7.99 12.21
CA ALA A 127 3.98 8.83 11.92
C ALA A 127 3.67 9.75 13.12
N GLY A 128 4.63 10.59 13.51
CA GLY A 128 4.52 11.52 14.64
C GLY A 128 4.55 10.88 16.05
N GLU A 129 4.35 9.57 16.17
CA GLU A 129 4.54 8.82 17.40
C GLU A 129 5.91 8.11 17.37
N GLN A 130 6.81 8.43 18.30
CA GLN A 130 8.05 7.65 18.42
C GLN A 130 7.66 6.22 18.80
N ILE A 131 7.96 5.26 17.90
CA ILE A 131 7.78 3.82 18.11
C ILE A 131 8.40 3.37 19.45
N GLY A 132 9.41 4.11 19.93
CA GLY A 132 10.02 3.96 21.25
C GLY A 132 9.06 3.95 22.45
N PHE A 133 7.90 4.62 22.40
CA PHE A 133 7.01 4.81 23.57
C PHE A 133 5.92 3.76 23.76
N LEU A 134 5.61 2.93 22.76
CA LEU A 134 4.64 1.84 22.94
C LEU A 134 5.22 0.78 23.90
N PRO A 135 4.52 0.32 24.94
CA PRO A 135 5.00 -0.78 25.78
C PRO A 135 4.95 -2.11 25.00
N GLY A 136 5.97 -2.97 25.14
CA GLY A 136 6.00 -4.30 24.49
C GLY A 136 7.31 -4.61 23.77
N ALA A 137 7.39 -5.81 23.18
CA ALA A 137 8.51 -6.21 22.34
C ALA A 137 8.55 -5.38 21.04
N MET A 138 9.71 -5.26 20.40
CA MET A 138 9.83 -4.47 19.17
C MET A 138 8.89 -4.97 18.07
N GLU A 139 8.64 -6.29 18.01
CA GLU A 139 7.67 -6.87 17.08
C GLU A 139 6.24 -6.37 17.32
N ASP A 140 5.80 -6.29 18.58
CA ASP A 140 4.44 -5.85 18.94
C ASP A 140 4.18 -4.40 18.53
N LYS A 141 5.22 -3.56 18.58
CA LYS A 141 5.16 -2.15 18.18
C LYS A 141 5.05 -1.97 16.67
N LEU A 142 5.65 -2.88 15.91
CA LEU A 142 5.66 -2.85 14.44
C LEU A 142 4.44 -3.55 13.84
N ALA A 143 3.77 -4.42 14.60
CA ALA A 143 2.64 -5.21 14.15
C ALA A 143 1.50 -4.37 13.51
N PRO A 144 1.10 -3.19 14.04
CA PRO A 144 0.07 -2.38 13.40
C PRO A 144 0.46 -1.90 11.99
N TYR A 145 1.72 -1.51 11.80
CA TYR A 145 2.23 -1.01 10.52
C TYR A 145 2.34 -2.12 9.46
N LEU A 146 2.63 -3.34 9.89
CA LEU A 146 2.75 -4.50 9.01
C LEU A 146 1.40 -5.19 8.75
N ARG A 147 0.36 -4.85 9.52
CA ARG A 147 -0.95 -5.50 9.46
C ARG A 147 -1.56 -5.57 8.06
N PRO A 148 -1.53 -4.53 7.21
CA PRO A 148 -2.07 -4.62 5.86
C PRO A 148 -1.43 -5.73 4.99
N LEU A 149 -0.16 -6.04 5.23
CA LEU A 149 0.53 -7.13 4.52
C LEU A 149 0.05 -8.51 5.00
N TYR A 150 -0.22 -8.66 6.31
CA TYR A 150 -0.83 -9.88 6.86
C TYR A 150 -2.24 -10.11 6.32
N ASP A 151 -3.05 -9.06 6.23
CA ASP A 151 -4.42 -9.15 5.73
C ASP A 151 -4.42 -9.57 4.25
N ALA A 152 -3.55 -8.96 3.42
CA ALA A 152 -3.40 -9.35 2.01
C ALA A 152 -2.95 -10.81 1.80
N LEU A 153 -2.10 -11.34 2.69
CA LEU A 153 -1.73 -12.76 2.67
C LEU A 153 -2.88 -13.67 3.09
N SER A 154 -3.68 -13.24 4.07
CA SER A 154 -4.81 -14.02 4.61
C SER A 154 -5.93 -14.19 3.59
N ASP A 155 -6.05 -13.29 2.62
CA ASP A 155 -6.96 -13.44 1.48
C ASP A 155 -6.54 -14.58 0.52
N ARG A 156 -5.28 -15.00 0.56
CA ARG A 156 -4.69 -16.00 -0.35
C ARG A 156 -4.39 -17.32 0.34
N LEU A 157 -4.09 -17.29 1.63
CA LEU A 157 -3.63 -18.44 2.42
C LEU A 157 -4.58 -18.68 3.59
N SER A 158 -4.93 -19.95 3.83
CA SER A 158 -5.65 -20.29 5.05
C SER A 158 -4.85 -19.90 6.30
N PRO A 159 -5.50 -19.60 7.44
CA PRO A 159 -4.80 -19.22 8.67
C PRO A 159 -3.72 -20.22 9.12
N GLY A 160 -4.00 -21.52 8.96
CA GLY A 160 -3.04 -22.57 9.29
C GLY A 160 -1.80 -22.57 8.39
N GLN A 161 -1.99 -22.42 7.06
CA GLN A 161 -0.89 -22.31 6.11
C GLN A 161 -0.03 -21.07 6.35
N LEU A 162 -0.67 -19.91 6.53
CA LEU A 162 0.04 -18.66 6.78
C LEU A 162 0.88 -18.74 8.05
N LYS A 163 0.30 -19.23 9.15
CA LYS A 163 1.02 -19.42 10.42
C LYS A 163 2.22 -20.36 10.26
N HIS A 164 2.04 -21.47 9.55
CA HIS A 164 3.13 -22.42 9.30
C HIS A 164 4.24 -21.80 8.44
N MET A 165 3.89 -21.15 7.33
CA MET A 165 4.88 -20.53 6.42
C MET A 165 5.66 -19.39 7.07
N LEU A 166 5.03 -18.62 7.97
CA LEU A 166 5.71 -17.60 8.77
C LEU A 166 6.69 -18.24 9.76
N ALA A 167 6.28 -19.31 10.45
CA ALA A 167 7.13 -20.00 11.43
C ALA A 167 8.36 -20.65 10.79
N GLU A 168 8.21 -21.21 9.58
CA GLU A 168 9.31 -21.81 8.81
C GLU A 168 10.17 -20.77 8.07
N GLY A 169 9.81 -19.48 8.11
CA GLY A 169 10.52 -18.42 7.39
C GLY A 169 10.37 -18.47 5.86
N VAL A 170 9.41 -19.24 5.35
CA VAL A 170 9.02 -19.26 3.92
C VAL A 170 8.38 -17.93 3.52
N ILE A 171 7.62 -17.34 4.43
CA ILE A 171 7.13 -15.96 4.32
C ILE A 171 7.77 -15.15 5.44
N GLU A 172 8.42 -14.06 5.08
CA GLU A 172 9.03 -13.12 6.03
C GLU A 172 8.36 -11.76 5.89
N ILE A 173 7.96 -11.16 7.01
CA ILE A 173 7.43 -9.79 7.05
C ILE A 173 8.28 -9.00 8.02
N ALA A 174 9.06 -8.05 7.53
CA ALA A 174 10.05 -7.35 8.35
C ALA A 174 10.30 -5.92 7.86
N PRO A 175 10.69 -4.97 8.73
CA PRO A 175 11.09 -3.63 8.32
C PRO A 175 12.27 -3.63 7.35
N ILE A 176 12.41 -2.58 6.53
CA ILE A 176 13.47 -2.48 5.51
C ILE A 176 14.89 -2.57 6.08
N GLY A 177 15.09 -2.22 7.35
CA GLY A 177 16.37 -2.32 8.03
C GLY A 177 16.94 -3.75 8.08
N PHE A 178 16.06 -4.76 8.13
CA PHE A 178 16.42 -6.18 8.15
C PHE A 178 16.90 -6.68 6.79
N MET A 179 16.79 -5.88 5.73
CA MET A 179 17.28 -6.22 4.40
C MET A 179 18.77 -5.91 4.23
N ARG A 180 19.37 -5.15 5.14
CA ARG A 180 20.77 -4.73 5.06
C ARG A 180 21.70 -5.95 5.08
N GLY A 181 22.69 -5.96 4.17
CA GLY A 181 23.69 -7.01 4.08
C GLY A 181 23.20 -8.34 3.50
N ARG A 182 21.92 -8.43 3.10
CA ARG A 182 21.37 -9.66 2.51
C ARG A 182 21.52 -9.69 0.99
N THR A 183 21.55 -10.90 0.44
CA THR A 183 21.31 -11.13 -0.99
C THR A 183 20.07 -12.01 -1.10
N LEU A 184 19.06 -11.53 -1.79
CA LEU A 184 17.73 -12.13 -1.80
C LEU A 184 17.57 -12.98 -3.06
N ASN A 185 18.12 -14.19 -3.02
CA ASN A 185 17.97 -15.21 -4.07
C ASN A 185 16.68 -16.02 -3.88
N ASN A 186 16.17 -16.58 -4.98
CA ASN A 186 15.00 -17.47 -5.04
C ASN A 186 13.78 -16.92 -4.29
N ALA A 187 13.54 -15.61 -4.39
CA ALA A 187 12.57 -14.91 -3.56
C ALA A 187 11.66 -14.00 -4.36
N PHE A 188 10.40 -13.87 -3.92
CA PHE A 188 9.54 -12.78 -4.35
C PHE A 188 9.54 -11.71 -3.25
N ILE A 189 10.06 -10.53 -3.57
CA ILE A 189 10.23 -9.44 -2.61
C ILE A 189 9.22 -8.34 -2.93
N VAL A 190 8.47 -7.89 -1.92
CA VAL A 190 7.59 -6.71 -2.03
C VAL A 190 8.06 -5.66 -1.03
N ILE A 191 8.42 -4.49 -1.54
CA ILE A 191 8.74 -3.32 -0.73
C ILE A 191 7.55 -2.37 -0.81
N ASP A 192 6.76 -2.30 0.26
CA ASP A 192 5.56 -1.49 0.37
C ASP A 192 5.83 -0.10 0.95
N GLU A 193 4.97 0.86 0.63
CA GLU A 193 5.09 2.29 0.96
C GLU A 193 6.47 2.90 0.67
N ALA A 194 7.01 2.58 -0.49
CA ALA A 194 8.37 2.99 -0.88
C ALA A 194 8.55 4.50 -0.98
N GLN A 195 7.47 5.29 -1.03
CA GLN A 195 7.53 6.75 -0.98
C GLN A 195 8.07 7.27 0.35
N ASN A 196 8.04 6.43 1.39
CA ASN A 196 8.58 6.72 2.71
C ASN A 196 10.02 6.22 2.88
N CYS A 197 10.68 5.84 1.78
CA CYS A 197 12.10 5.55 1.76
C CYS A 197 12.88 6.74 1.18
N THR A 198 14.03 7.02 1.78
CA THR A 198 15.05 7.86 1.17
C THR A 198 15.66 7.18 -0.05
N TYR A 199 16.26 7.97 -0.95
CA TYR A 199 16.97 7.41 -2.11
C TYR A 199 18.07 6.42 -1.70
N THR A 200 18.79 6.69 -0.61
CA THR A 200 19.82 5.79 -0.07
C THR A 200 19.23 4.46 0.40
N GLN A 201 18.07 4.47 1.06
CA GLN A 201 17.37 3.24 1.46
C GLN A 201 16.87 2.45 0.24
N LEU A 202 16.28 3.12 -0.76
CA LEU A 202 15.86 2.46 -2.00
C LEU A 202 17.04 1.83 -2.74
N LYS A 203 18.16 2.56 -2.86
CA LYS A 203 19.39 2.02 -3.45
C LYS A 203 19.91 0.81 -2.67
N MET A 204 19.88 0.87 -1.34
CA MET A 204 20.27 -0.26 -0.49
C MET A 204 19.39 -1.49 -0.81
N LEU A 205 18.07 -1.33 -0.83
CA LEU A 205 17.10 -2.39 -1.11
C LEU A 205 17.26 -2.98 -2.52
N LEU A 206 17.31 -2.12 -3.54
CA LEU A 206 17.46 -2.52 -4.94
C LEU A 206 18.71 -3.36 -5.19
N THR A 207 19.81 -3.05 -4.51
CA THR A 207 21.05 -3.83 -4.60
C THR A 207 21.03 -5.16 -3.85
N ARG A 208 19.94 -5.50 -3.14
CA ARG A 208 19.76 -6.81 -2.50
C ARG A 208 19.15 -7.84 -3.45
N LEU A 209 18.64 -7.44 -4.62
CA LEU A 209 18.02 -8.34 -5.60
C LEU A 209 19.03 -9.40 -6.05
N GLY A 210 18.70 -10.67 -5.80
CA GLY A 210 19.50 -11.83 -6.17
C GLY A 210 18.96 -12.57 -7.40
N TRP A 211 19.58 -13.71 -7.70
CA TRP A 211 19.18 -14.58 -8.81
C TRP A 211 17.84 -15.26 -8.54
N HIS A 212 17.11 -15.55 -9.62
CA HIS A 212 15.80 -16.22 -9.60
C HIS A 212 14.81 -15.53 -8.65
N SER A 213 14.88 -14.21 -8.58
CA SER A 213 14.04 -13.39 -7.72
C SER A 213 13.32 -12.31 -8.52
N THR A 214 12.15 -11.94 -8.02
CA THR A 214 11.39 -10.79 -8.49
C THR A 214 11.24 -9.82 -7.34
N MET A 215 11.59 -8.54 -7.56
CA MET A 215 11.37 -7.46 -6.59
C MET A 215 10.32 -6.51 -7.12
N VAL A 216 9.32 -6.24 -6.29
CA VAL A 216 8.24 -5.29 -6.58
C VAL A 216 8.29 -4.18 -5.54
N ILE A 217 8.39 -2.94 -6.02
CA ILE A 217 8.35 -1.74 -5.19
C ILE A 217 6.99 -1.10 -5.40
N THR A 218 6.23 -0.89 -4.33
CA THR A 218 4.91 -0.25 -4.38
C THR A 218 4.95 1.05 -3.60
N GLY A 219 4.30 2.10 -4.14
CA GLY A 219 4.21 3.38 -3.44
C GLY A 219 3.44 4.42 -4.21
N ASP A 220 3.19 5.56 -3.56
CA ASP A 220 2.62 6.74 -4.21
C ASP A 220 3.59 7.92 -4.02
N PRO A 221 4.31 8.36 -5.08
CA PRO A 221 5.21 9.50 -5.01
C PRO A 221 4.57 10.79 -4.48
N ALA A 222 3.23 10.93 -4.59
CA ALA A 222 2.50 12.10 -4.13
C ALA A 222 2.06 12.03 -2.65
N GLN A 223 2.19 10.87 -1.99
CA GLN A 223 1.76 10.64 -0.60
C GLN A 223 2.94 10.28 0.31
N SER A 224 4.08 10.94 0.13
CA SER A 224 5.23 10.74 1.03
C SER A 224 4.97 11.40 2.38
N ASP A 225 5.21 10.66 3.45
CA ASP A 225 5.24 11.17 4.83
C ASP A 225 6.58 11.88 5.15
N LEU A 226 7.55 11.81 4.24
CA LEU A 226 8.83 12.51 4.35
C LEU A 226 8.74 13.92 3.77
N LEU A 227 9.65 14.80 4.18
CA LEU A 227 9.81 16.07 3.47
C LEU A 227 10.18 15.80 2.00
N PRO A 228 9.70 16.63 1.04
CA PRO A 228 9.89 16.39 -0.39
C PRO A 228 11.33 16.13 -0.82
N GLU A 229 12.31 16.79 -0.18
CA GLU A 229 13.74 16.62 -0.47
C GLU A 229 14.30 15.24 -0.07
N PHE A 230 13.60 14.50 0.80
CA PHE A 230 14.05 13.19 1.28
C PHE A 230 13.42 12.01 0.54
N SER A 231 12.23 12.16 -0.06
CA SER A 231 11.59 11.05 -0.77
C SER A 231 12.40 10.60 -1.99
N GLY A 232 12.78 9.32 -2.02
CA GLY A 232 13.59 8.77 -3.10
C GLY A 232 12.82 8.18 -4.26
N LEU A 233 11.50 7.96 -4.11
CA LEU A 233 10.75 7.07 -5.00
C LEU A 233 10.64 7.60 -6.43
N ALA A 234 10.30 8.88 -6.61
CA ALA A 234 10.19 9.48 -7.94
C ALA A 234 11.53 9.44 -8.70
N ASN A 235 12.63 9.77 -8.02
CA ASN A 235 13.96 9.73 -8.62
C ASN A 235 14.40 8.30 -8.96
N ALA A 236 14.13 7.34 -8.07
CA ALA A 236 14.41 5.94 -8.33
C ALA A 236 13.63 5.44 -9.55
N ALA A 237 12.33 5.72 -9.63
CA ALA A 237 11.48 5.32 -10.74
C ALA A 237 12.00 5.80 -12.10
N GLU A 238 12.36 7.09 -12.23
CA GLU A 238 12.90 7.66 -13.47
C GLU A 238 14.20 6.97 -13.92
N ARG A 239 15.02 6.52 -12.97
CA ARG A 239 16.24 5.75 -13.27
C ARG A 239 15.92 4.32 -13.67
N LEU A 240 14.93 3.69 -13.05
CA LEU A 240 14.52 2.32 -13.35
C LEU A 240 13.92 2.20 -14.75
N GLU A 241 13.26 3.22 -15.28
CA GLU A 241 12.73 3.24 -16.65
C GLU A 241 13.82 3.06 -17.72
N LYS A 242 15.06 3.42 -17.41
CA LYS A 242 16.20 3.32 -18.33
C LYS A 242 16.78 1.90 -18.37
N LEU A 243 16.27 0.97 -17.54
CA LEU A 243 16.76 -0.39 -17.42
C LEU A 243 15.80 -1.38 -18.10
N GLY A 244 16.28 -2.11 -19.12
CA GLY A 244 15.45 -3.11 -19.83
C GLY A 244 14.96 -4.28 -18.95
N GLY A 245 15.67 -4.56 -17.86
CA GLY A 245 15.30 -5.58 -16.85
C GLY A 245 14.29 -5.12 -15.81
N ALA A 246 13.89 -3.84 -15.84
CA ALA A 246 12.89 -3.27 -14.95
C ALA A 246 11.62 -2.85 -15.71
N SER A 247 10.53 -2.64 -14.99
CA SER A 247 9.34 -1.98 -15.54
C SER A 247 8.72 -1.07 -14.50
N VAL A 248 8.31 0.12 -14.93
CA VAL A 248 7.63 1.11 -14.09
C VAL A 248 6.19 1.21 -14.57
N ILE A 249 5.27 0.75 -13.74
CA ILE A 249 3.84 0.76 -14.01
C ILE A 249 3.20 1.87 -13.20
N ARG A 250 2.47 2.75 -13.87
CA ARG A 250 1.77 3.88 -13.25
C ARG A 250 0.28 3.61 -13.25
N LEU A 251 -0.25 3.39 -12.07
CA LEU A 251 -1.68 3.30 -11.78
C LEU A 251 -2.22 4.72 -11.51
N GLU A 252 -3.42 4.96 -11.99
CA GLU A 252 -4.10 6.25 -11.94
C GLU A 252 -5.36 6.18 -11.07
N GLY A 253 -6.02 7.31 -10.86
CA GLY A 253 -7.30 7.36 -10.12
C GLY A 253 -8.38 6.46 -10.72
N LYS A 254 -8.36 6.23 -12.04
CA LYS A 254 -9.28 5.32 -12.75
C LYS A 254 -9.05 3.84 -12.41
N ASP A 255 -7.89 3.49 -11.85
CA ASP A 255 -7.55 2.14 -11.43
C ASP A 255 -8.00 1.82 -10.00
N VAL A 256 -8.57 2.80 -9.30
CA VAL A 256 -9.07 2.63 -7.94
C VAL A 256 -10.36 1.81 -7.98
N VAL A 257 -10.29 0.60 -7.42
CA VAL A 257 -11.48 -0.24 -7.28
C VAL A 257 -11.86 -0.35 -5.82
N ARG A 258 -12.90 0.39 -5.45
CA ARG A 258 -13.48 0.38 -4.10
C ARG A 258 -14.92 -0.11 -4.17
N HIS A 259 -15.44 -0.51 -3.01
CA HIS A 259 -16.87 -0.82 -2.89
C HIS A 259 -17.70 0.40 -3.34
N PRO A 260 -18.80 0.22 -4.11
CA PRO A 260 -19.58 1.33 -4.64
C PRO A 260 -19.99 2.37 -3.58
N LEU A 261 -20.41 1.90 -2.40
CA LEU A 261 -20.72 2.77 -1.26
C LEU A 261 -19.55 3.67 -0.82
N VAL A 262 -18.31 3.20 -0.87
CA VAL A 262 -17.14 4.01 -0.51
C VAL A 262 -16.91 5.11 -1.55
N ALA A 263 -17.17 4.85 -2.83
CA ALA A 263 -17.11 5.88 -3.86
C ALA A 263 -18.19 6.94 -3.63
N GLU A 264 -19.42 6.54 -3.32
CA GLU A 264 -20.52 7.47 -2.99
C GLU A 264 -20.19 8.31 -1.73
N MET A 265 -19.58 7.70 -0.71
CA MET A 265 -19.18 8.43 0.50
C MET A 265 -18.11 9.49 0.23
N LEU A 266 -17.17 9.27 -0.69
CA LEU A 266 -16.11 10.22 -1.01
C LEU A 266 -16.61 11.49 -1.72
N ASP A 267 -17.78 11.44 -2.36
CA ASP A 267 -18.38 12.61 -3.00
C ASP A 267 -19.23 13.44 -2.03
N VAL A 268 -19.61 12.88 -0.88
CA VAL A 268 -20.56 13.47 0.08
C VAL A 268 -19.87 13.92 1.40
N LEU A 269 -18.71 13.36 1.72
CA LEU A 269 -17.89 13.71 2.90
C LEU A 269 -16.68 14.55 2.49
#